data_AF-A0A354P665-F1
#
_entry.id   AF-A0A354P665-F1
#
_cell.length_a   1.000
_cell.length_b   1.000
_cell.length_c   1.000
_cell.angle_alpha   90.00
_cell.angle_beta   90.00
_cell.angle_gamma   90.00
#
_symmetry.space_group_name_H-M   'P 1'
#
loop_
_entity.id
_entity.type
_entity.pdbx_description
1 polymer ?
#
loop_
_entity_poly.entity_id
_entity_poly.type
_entity_poly.pdbx_seq_one_letter_code
_entity_poly.pdbx_strand_id
1 'polypeptide(L)'
;MRRLYQTLPMLAVILITLSGCVAPSKQLAEPRILPPMAAAEVPVANLPVELRPMNWTDARGSGSCVNASTVFNLHWSNQPQLADWWRRNHAGGETSTTIRQHHDRQNLRYFYTLRADPAILDWCTATRRSALIWYYPSHCINFCGFHRDESGREMAYLLDNNRPRNWIKVERAKFIREWAGYGGFALALAAPPVPPPLYDAIDRSRS
;
A
#
# COMPACT_ATOMS: atom_id res chain seq x y z
N MET A 1 -69.05 -58.65 -11.60
CA MET A 1 -68.10 -57.83 -12.41
C MET A 1 -68.72 -56.45 -12.55
N ARG A 2 -68.23 -55.31 -12.04
CA ARG A 2 -66.91 -54.69 -12.13
C ARG A 2 -66.76 -53.70 -10.94
N ARG A 3 -66.15 -54.13 -9.82
CA ARG A 3 -65.75 -53.27 -8.68
C ARG A 3 -64.22 -53.01 -8.70
N LEU A 4 -63.65 -52.81 -9.88
CA LEU A 4 -62.19 -52.68 -10.04
C LEU A 4 -61.71 -51.31 -10.54
N TYR A 5 -62.60 -50.32 -10.72
CA TYR A 5 -62.22 -49.02 -11.29
C TYR A 5 -62.18 -47.85 -10.30
N GLN A 6 -62.39 -48.09 -9.00
CA GLN A 6 -62.41 -47.02 -7.98
C GLN A 6 -61.18 -47.00 -7.06
N THR A 7 -60.33 -48.03 -7.06
CA THR A 7 -59.14 -48.08 -6.19
C THR A 7 -57.87 -47.57 -6.85
N LEU A 8 -57.80 -47.53 -8.19
CA LEU A 8 -56.62 -47.05 -8.92
C LEU A 8 -56.31 -45.55 -8.73
N PRO A 9 -57.28 -44.61 -8.79
CA PRO A 9 -56.94 -43.19 -8.66
C PRO A 9 -56.55 -42.80 -7.23
N MET A 10 -57.04 -43.55 -6.23
CA MET A 10 -56.75 -43.28 -4.82
C MET A 10 -55.33 -43.70 -4.43
N LEU A 11 -54.81 -44.80 -4.99
CA LEU A 11 -53.41 -45.21 -4.79
C LEU A 11 -52.43 -44.23 -5.46
N ALA A 12 -52.78 -43.71 -6.64
CA ALA A 12 -51.95 -42.74 -7.36
C ALA A 12 -51.83 -41.40 -6.62
N VAL A 13 -52.91 -40.93 -5.99
CA VAL A 13 -52.89 -39.68 -5.19
C VAL A 13 -52.05 -39.86 -3.93
N ILE A 14 -52.11 -41.01 -3.26
CA ILE A 14 -51.29 -41.30 -2.07
C ILE A 14 -49.78 -41.34 -2.41
N LEU A 15 -49.42 -41.91 -3.57
CA LEU A 15 -48.03 -41.96 -4.05
C LEU A 15 -47.46 -40.57 -4.43
N ILE A 16 -48.30 -39.66 -4.93
CA ILE A 16 -47.90 -38.28 -5.26
C ILE A 16 -47.73 -37.44 -3.98
N THR A 17 -48.50 -37.71 -2.91
CA THR A 17 -48.34 -37.00 -1.63
C THR A 17 -47.13 -37.46 -0.80
N LEU A 18 -46.58 -38.65 -1.08
CA LEU A 18 -45.40 -39.19 -0.39
C LEU A 18 -44.07 -38.85 -1.08
N SER A 19 -44.12 -38.31 -2.30
CA SER A 19 -42.95 -37.73 -2.97
C SER A 19 -42.69 -36.31 -2.47
N GLY A 20 -42.55 -36.19 -1.14
CA GLY A 20 -41.98 -34.99 -0.53
C GLY A 20 -40.61 -34.76 -1.16
N CYS A 21 -40.43 -33.60 -1.80
CA CYS A 21 -39.14 -33.13 -2.26
C CYS A 21 -38.19 -33.11 -1.06
N VAL A 22 -37.41 -34.18 -0.88
CA VAL A 22 -36.23 -34.17 -0.03
C VAL A 22 -35.23 -33.29 -0.76
N ALA A 23 -35.36 -31.97 -0.60
CA ALA A 23 -34.30 -31.07 -0.95
C ALA A 23 -33.06 -31.57 -0.19
N PRO A 24 -31.95 -31.91 -0.86
CA PRO A 24 -30.76 -32.32 -0.15
C PRO A 24 -30.44 -31.21 0.84
N SER A 25 -30.42 -31.57 2.13
CA SER A 25 -29.96 -30.70 3.20
C SER A 25 -28.65 -30.10 2.71
N LYS A 26 -28.67 -28.81 2.37
CA LYS A 26 -27.48 -28.08 1.97
C LYS A 26 -26.62 -28.12 3.22
N GLN A 27 -25.66 -29.03 3.25
CA GLN A 27 -24.72 -29.17 4.35
C GLN A 27 -24.17 -27.76 4.59
N LEU A 28 -24.58 -27.13 5.68
CA LEU A 28 -24.10 -25.81 6.04
C LEU A 28 -22.59 -25.98 6.13
N ALA A 29 -21.86 -25.45 5.16
CA ALA A 29 -20.42 -25.51 5.16
C ALA A 29 -19.98 -24.97 6.52
N GLU A 30 -19.21 -25.76 7.27
CA GLU A 30 -18.72 -25.30 8.55
C GLU A 30 -18.02 -23.96 8.33
N PRO A 31 -18.30 -22.94 9.17
CA PRO A 31 -17.70 -21.63 9.01
C PRO A 31 -16.18 -21.81 9.00
N ARG A 32 -15.58 -21.60 7.83
CA ARG A 32 -14.14 -21.63 7.67
C ARG A 32 -13.60 -20.49 8.53
N ILE A 33 -13.03 -20.83 9.68
CA ILE A 33 -12.29 -19.87 10.51
C ILE A 33 -11.15 -19.38 9.62
N LEU A 34 -11.29 -18.14 9.14
CA LEU A 34 -10.20 -17.49 8.42
C LEU A 34 -9.03 -17.42 9.40
N PRO A 35 -7.78 -17.68 8.93
CA PRO A 35 -6.62 -17.43 9.75
C PRO A 35 -6.71 -16.00 10.31
N PRO A 36 -6.27 -15.75 11.55
CA PRO A 36 -6.28 -14.41 12.11
C PRO A 36 -5.63 -13.47 11.11
N MET A 37 -6.29 -12.34 10.85
CA MET A 37 -5.76 -11.29 9.98
C MET A 37 -4.33 -11.02 10.40
N ALA A 38 -3.38 -11.19 9.46
CA ALA A 38 -1.97 -10.93 9.75
C ALA A 38 -1.86 -9.52 10.37
N ALA A 39 -1.00 -9.39 11.38
CA ALA A 39 -0.74 -8.11 12.00
C ALA A 39 -0.44 -7.06 10.92
N ALA A 40 -0.96 -5.84 11.09
CA ALA A 40 -0.74 -4.78 10.13
C ALA A 40 0.76 -4.59 9.89
N GLU A 41 1.17 -4.53 8.63
CA GLU A 41 2.57 -4.36 8.26
C GLU A 41 3.12 -3.03 8.80
N VAL A 42 4.33 -3.08 9.37
CA VAL A 42 5.03 -1.92 9.96
C VAL A 42 6.46 -1.83 9.41
N PRO A 43 6.90 -0.68 8.89
CA PRO A 43 6.11 0.54 8.68
C PRO A 43 5.03 0.39 7.60
N VAL A 44 4.20 1.43 7.45
CA VAL A 44 3.11 1.44 6.46
C VAL A 44 3.64 1.30 5.03
N ALA A 45 4.74 2.00 4.72
CA ALA A 45 5.50 1.80 3.49
C ALA A 45 6.80 1.04 3.78
N ASN A 46 6.71 -0.29 3.75
CA ASN A 46 7.78 -1.20 4.17
C ASN A 46 8.37 -1.96 2.98
N LEU A 47 9.10 -1.21 2.15
CA LEU A 47 9.83 -1.82 1.05
C LEU A 47 10.90 -2.80 1.60
N PRO A 48 11.07 -4.02 1.02
CA PRO A 48 12.15 -4.93 1.38
C PRO A 48 13.53 -4.28 1.28
N VAL A 49 14.47 -4.67 2.14
CA VAL A 49 15.79 -4.04 2.25
C VAL A 49 16.53 -4.01 0.91
N GLU A 50 16.37 -5.05 0.10
CA GLU A 50 16.99 -5.26 -1.20
C GLU A 50 16.50 -4.23 -2.23
N LEU A 51 15.29 -3.69 -2.04
CA LEU A 51 14.68 -2.70 -2.91
C LEU A 51 14.84 -1.27 -2.39
N ARG A 52 15.39 -1.08 -1.17
CA ARG A 52 15.62 0.26 -0.60
C ARG A 52 16.85 0.89 -1.26
N PRO A 53 16.69 2.02 -1.96
CA PRO A 53 17.80 2.60 -2.71
C PRO A 53 18.80 3.27 -1.76
N MET A 54 20.06 2.86 -1.88
CA MET A 54 21.20 3.63 -1.37
C MET A 54 21.39 4.89 -2.21
N ASN A 55 21.66 6.00 -1.54
CA ASN A 55 21.99 7.28 -2.17
C ASN A 55 23.23 7.15 -3.09
N TRP A 56 23.27 7.95 -4.16
CA TRP A 56 24.36 8.01 -5.14
C TRP A 56 24.69 9.45 -5.48
N THR A 57 25.77 9.68 -6.21
CA THR A 57 26.18 11.04 -6.60
C THR A 57 26.11 11.27 -8.11
N ASP A 58 25.96 12.53 -8.52
CA ASP A 58 26.20 12.94 -9.89
C ASP A 58 27.71 13.04 -10.22
N ALA A 59 28.03 13.47 -11.45
CA ALA A 59 29.41 13.67 -11.91
C ALA A 59 30.19 14.75 -11.15
N ARG A 60 29.51 15.61 -10.39
CA ARG A 60 30.11 16.68 -9.57
C ARG A 60 30.22 16.27 -8.09
N GLY A 61 29.84 15.05 -7.73
CA GLY A 61 29.84 14.56 -6.36
C GLY A 61 28.63 15.00 -5.53
N SER A 62 27.61 15.61 -6.14
CA SER A 62 26.39 16.01 -5.44
C SER A 62 25.50 14.80 -5.14
N GLY A 63 25.03 14.68 -3.89
CA GLY A 63 24.19 13.57 -3.45
C GLY A 63 22.78 13.60 -4.06
N SER A 64 22.24 12.42 -4.37
CA SER A 64 20.97 12.22 -5.07
C SER A 64 19.83 11.84 -4.11
N CYS A 65 19.81 12.37 -2.88
CA CYS A 65 18.91 11.90 -1.81
C CYS A 65 17.43 12.02 -2.19
N VAL A 66 17.05 13.10 -2.89
CA VAL A 66 15.68 13.30 -3.40
C VAL A 66 15.33 12.29 -4.50
N ASN A 67 16.28 12.01 -5.40
CA ASN A 67 16.11 11.03 -6.46
C ASN A 67 16.06 9.60 -5.90
N ALA A 68 16.87 9.28 -4.89
CA ALA A 68 16.80 8.01 -4.16
C ALA A 68 15.46 7.84 -3.45
N SER A 69 14.95 8.89 -2.81
CA SER A 69 13.60 8.85 -2.23
C SER A 69 12.54 8.64 -3.31
N THR A 70 12.66 9.25 -4.48
CA THR A 70 11.72 9.02 -5.59
C THR A 70 11.74 7.56 -6.06
N VAL A 71 12.92 6.95 -6.20
CA VAL A 71 13.08 5.52 -6.53
C VAL A 71 12.39 4.62 -5.50
N PHE A 72 12.51 4.92 -4.21
CA PHE A 72 11.79 4.20 -3.15
C PHE A 72 10.27 4.28 -3.36
N ASN A 73 9.73 5.49 -3.60
CA ASN A 73 8.30 5.72 -3.80
C ASN A 73 7.77 4.98 -5.05
N LEU A 74 8.57 4.93 -6.12
CA LEU A 74 8.23 4.22 -7.36
C LEU A 74 8.19 2.70 -7.16
N HIS A 75 9.18 2.10 -6.49
CA HIS A 75 9.14 0.69 -6.14
C HIS A 75 7.94 0.36 -5.26
N TRP A 76 7.70 1.18 -4.24
CA TRP A 76 6.56 1.00 -3.33
C TRP A 76 5.21 1.11 -4.05
N SER A 77 5.11 1.96 -5.06
CA SER A 77 3.92 2.11 -5.91
C SER A 77 3.85 1.07 -7.05
N ASN A 78 4.61 -0.02 -6.97
CA ASN A 78 4.70 -1.09 -7.96
C ASN A 78 5.09 -0.61 -9.38
N GLN A 79 6.04 0.32 -9.48
CA GLN A 79 6.57 0.83 -10.75
C GLN A 79 8.08 0.59 -10.88
N PRO A 80 8.56 -0.68 -10.80
CA PRO A 80 9.99 -1.00 -10.75
C PRO A 80 10.76 -0.58 -12.02
N GLN A 81 10.15 -0.73 -13.20
CA GLN A 81 10.78 -0.34 -14.47
C GLN A 81 11.04 1.17 -14.53
N LEU A 82 10.08 1.97 -14.02
CA LEU A 82 10.25 3.42 -13.95
C LEU A 82 11.24 3.80 -12.85
N ALA A 83 11.28 3.07 -11.73
CA ALA A 83 12.29 3.26 -10.68
C ALA A 83 13.71 3.05 -11.23
N ASP A 84 13.91 1.99 -12.01
CA ASP A 84 15.18 1.68 -12.67
C ASP A 84 15.56 2.75 -13.71
N TRP A 85 14.59 3.19 -14.51
CA TRP A 85 14.79 4.29 -15.45
C TRP A 85 15.16 5.58 -14.71
N TRP A 86 14.43 5.93 -13.64
CA TRP A 86 14.66 7.14 -12.86
C TRP A 86 16.08 7.16 -12.30
N ARG A 87 16.51 6.04 -11.70
CA ARG A 87 17.87 5.87 -11.16
C ARG A 87 18.97 6.08 -12.21
N ARG A 88 18.73 5.67 -13.45
CA ARG A 88 19.71 5.85 -14.55
C ARG A 88 19.74 7.26 -15.12
N ASN A 89 18.64 8.00 -15.04
CA ASN A 89 18.47 9.28 -15.75
C ASN A 89 18.54 10.51 -14.84
N HIS A 90 18.45 10.33 -13.51
CA HIS A 90 18.49 11.41 -12.54
C HIS A 90 19.59 11.19 -11.50
N ALA A 91 20.34 12.25 -11.22
CA ALA A 91 21.36 12.29 -10.16
C ALA A 91 21.56 13.73 -9.70
N GLY A 92 22.13 13.90 -8.51
CA GLY A 92 22.44 15.19 -7.91
C GLY A 92 21.31 15.75 -7.06
N GLY A 93 21.59 16.91 -6.46
CA GLY A 93 20.68 17.62 -5.59
C GLY A 93 19.46 18.17 -6.31
N GLU A 94 18.31 18.14 -5.63
CA GLU A 94 17.04 18.63 -6.15
C GLU A 94 16.41 19.62 -5.16
N THR A 95 15.64 20.55 -5.70
CA THR A 95 14.74 21.44 -4.93
C THR A 95 13.30 20.92 -5.04
N SER A 96 12.38 21.44 -4.22
CA SER A 96 10.94 21.12 -4.37
C SER A 96 10.39 21.55 -5.73
N THR A 97 11.02 22.49 -6.42
CA THR A 97 10.62 22.91 -7.76
C THR A 97 11.11 21.93 -8.81
N THR A 98 12.41 21.60 -8.79
CA THR A 98 13.01 20.75 -9.82
C THR A 98 12.49 19.31 -9.75
N ILE A 99 12.31 18.76 -8.55
CA ILE A 99 11.75 17.41 -8.41
C ILE A 99 10.32 17.31 -8.95
N ARG A 100 9.49 18.33 -8.72
CA ARG A 100 8.13 18.41 -9.25
C ARG A 100 8.13 18.52 -10.77
N GLN A 101 8.99 19.36 -11.33
CA GLN A 101 9.15 19.44 -12.79
C GLN A 101 9.60 18.10 -13.40
N HIS A 102 10.47 17.34 -12.72
CA HIS A 102 10.84 16.00 -13.18
C HIS A 102 9.65 15.03 -13.13
N HIS A 103 8.84 15.06 -12.07
CA HIS A 103 7.61 14.27 -12.01
C HIS A 103 6.62 14.66 -13.12
N ASP A 104 6.42 15.96 -13.36
CA ASP A 104 5.54 16.48 -14.42
C ASP A 104 5.99 16.01 -15.81
N ARG A 105 7.29 16.07 -16.10
CA ARG A 105 7.87 15.58 -17.38
C ARG A 105 7.67 14.08 -17.61
N GLN A 106 7.55 13.30 -16.54
CA GLN A 106 7.27 11.87 -16.59
C GLN A 106 5.77 11.54 -16.47
N ASN A 107 4.89 12.56 -16.49
CA ASN A 107 3.45 12.42 -16.27
C ASN A 107 3.10 11.69 -14.95
N LEU A 108 3.96 11.80 -13.94
CA LEU A 108 3.69 11.24 -12.62
C LEU A 108 2.73 12.16 -11.87
N ARG A 109 1.59 11.62 -11.48
CA ARG A 109 0.64 12.34 -10.62
C ARG A 109 1.13 12.27 -9.17
N TYR A 110 1.14 13.41 -8.47
CA TYR A 110 1.56 13.50 -7.07
C TYR A 110 0.74 14.53 -6.30
N PHE A 111 0.80 14.43 -4.98
CA PHE A 111 0.34 15.43 -4.03
C PHE A 111 1.56 15.99 -3.30
N TYR A 112 1.54 17.28 -2.97
CA TYR A 112 2.65 17.89 -2.24
C TYR A 112 2.18 18.99 -1.30
N THR A 113 3.02 19.31 -0.32
CA THR A 113 2.89 20.51 0.52
C THR A 113 4.24 21.20 0.61
N LEU A 114 4.22 22.53 0.76
CA LEU A 114 5.40 23.36 1.05
C LEU A 114 5.32 23.99 2.46
N ARG A 115 4.33 23.58 3.27
CA ARG A 115 3.93 24.32 4.49
C ARG A 115 3.83 23.44 5.74
N ALA A 116 4.49 22.28 5.72
CA ALA A 116 4.48 21.34 6.84
C ALA A 116 3.07 20.88 7.27
N ASP A 117 2.12 20.79 6.33
CA ASP A 117 0.75 20.36 6.64
C ASP A 117 0.73 18.86 6.99
N PRO A 118 0.46 18.46 8.24
CA PRO A 118 0.48 17.06 8.64
C PRO A 118 -0.58 16.20 7.94
N ALA A 119 -1.64 16.81 7.40
CA ALA A 119 -2.74 16.09 6.76
C ALA A 119 -2.26 15.25 5.57
N ILE A 120 -1.21 15.67 4.85
CA ILE A 120 -0.63 14.87 3.76
C ILE A 120 0.03 13.58 4.30
N LEU A 121 0.66 13.64 5.48
CA LEU A 121 1.34 12.49 6.09
C LEU A 121 0.35 11.54 6.77
N ASP A 122 -0.74 12.09 7.33
CA ASP A 122 -1.89 11.32 7.77
C ASP A 122 -2.53 10.57 6.60
N TRP A 123 -2.77 11.27 5.48
CA TRP A 123 -3.28 10.65 4.26
C TRP A 123 -2.32 9.59 3.72
N CYS A 124 -1.01 9.83 3.73
CA CYS A 124 -0.02 8.82 3.33
C CYS A 124 -0.13 7.57 4.21
N THR A 125 -0.17 7.76 5.54
CA THR A 125 -0.33 6.65 6.50
C THR A 125 -1.61 5.86 6.24
N ALA A 126 -2.75 6.55 6.12
CA ALA A 126 -4.07 5.93 5.94
C ALA A 126 -4.20 5.18 4.60
N THR A 127 -3.47 5.62 3.58
CA THR A 127 -3.58 5.06 2.22
C THR A 127 -2.37 4.23 1.80
N ARG A 128 -1.56 3.83 2.77
CA ARG A 128 -0.36 3.04 2.58
C ARG A 128 0.70 3.68 1.69
N ARG A 129 0.79 5.00 1.56
CA ARG A 129 1.82 5.66 0.74
C ARG A 129 3.04 6.05 1.57
N SER A 130 4.19 6.12 0.90
CA SER A 130 5.33 6.89 1.37
C SER A 130 5.25 8.32 0.85
N ALA A 131 5.98 9.22 1.50
CA ALA A 131 6.26 10.54 0.99
C ALA A 131 7.76 10.80 1.06
N LEU A 132 8.36 11.37 0.02
CA LEU A 132 9.67 11.98 0.16
C LEU A 132 9.52 13.33 0.88
N ILE A 133 10.37 13.61 1.86
CA ILE A 133 10.28 14.77 2.74
C ILE A 133 11.63 15.46 2.90
N TRP A 134 11.62 16.77 3.14
CA TRP A 134 12.82 17.45 3.66
C TRP A 134 12.96 17.16 5.15
N TYR A 135 14.04 16.51 5.54
CA TYR A 135 14.31 16.21 6.94
C TYR A 135 15.82 16.16 7.12
N TYR A 136 16.31 16.95 8.08
CA TYR A 136 17.70 17.42 8.19
C TYR A 136 18.10 18.51 7.19
N PRO A 137 19.14 19.32 7.50
CA PRO A 137 19.63 20.35 6.58
C PRO A 137 20.08 19.76 5.24
N SER A 138 19.57 20.32 4.14
CA SER A 138 19.92 19.93 2.77
C SER A 138 19.82 18.43 2.49
N HIS A 139 18.85 17.74 3.11
CA HIS A 139 18.67 16.31 2.95
C HIS A 139 17.20 15.91 2.78
N CYS A 140 17.00 14.83 2.03
CA CYS A 140 15.71 14.24 1.75
C CYS A 140 15.71 12.77 2.16
N ILE A 141 14.63 12.36 2.83
CA ILE A 141 14.39 10.99 3.26
C ILE A 141 12.95 10.61 2.97
N ASN A 142 12.57 9.35 3.22
CA ASN A 142 11.18 8.91 3.07
C ASN A 142 10.48 8.90 4.43
N PHE A 143 9.31 9.52 4.50
CA PHE A 143 8.29 9.20 5.48
C PHE A 143 7.59 7.91 5.06
N CYS A 144 7.57 6.93 5.96
CA CYS A 144 7.03 5.59 5.72
C CYS A 144 5.79 5.28 6.58
N GLY A 145 5.19 6.30 7.20
CA GLY A 145 3.95 6.19 7.94
C GLY A 145 4.08 6.43 9.44
N PHE A 146 2.94 6.74 10.07
CA PHE A 146 2.78 6.71 11.51
C PHE A 146 2.35 5.32 11.99
N HIS A 147 2.90 4.87 13.11
CA HIS A 147 2.48 3.64 13.76
C HIS A 147 2.70 3.72 15.27
N ARG A 148 1.83 3.08 16.06
CA ARG A 148 1.95 3.03 17.52
C ARG A 148 2.96 1.97 17.93
N ASP A 149 3.98 2.34 18.71
CA ASP A 149 4.91 1.36 19.26
C ASP A 149 4.27 0.54 20.39
N GLU A 150 5.02 -0.43 20.92
CA GLU A 150 4.60 -1.30 22.03
C GLU A 150 4.22 -0.51 23.31
N SER A 151 4.74 0.71 23.47
CA SER A 151 4.40 1.61 24.57
C SER A 151 3.14 2.45 24.31
N GLY A 152 2.49 2.28 23.16
CA GLY A 152 1.30 3.02 22.75
C GLY A 152 1.58 4.41 22.16
N ARG A 153 2.85 4.81 22.05
CA ARG A 153 3.25 6.12 21.50
C ARG A 153 3.22 6.07 19.99
N GLU A 154 2.72 7.14 19.39
CA GLU A 154 2.66 7.24 17.93
C GLU A 154 4.00 7.72 17.37
N MET A 155 4.60 6.90 16.52
CA MET A 155 5.93 7.09 15.97
C MET A 155 5.86 7.30 14.46
N ALA A 156 6.58 8.29 13.96
CA ALA A 156 6.94 8.41 12.55
C ALA A 156 8.06 7.41 12.23
N TYR A 157 7.85 6.58 11.22
CA TYR A 157 8.88 5.72 10.65
C TYR A 157 9.47 6.40 9.43
N LEU A 158 10.79 6.58 9.44
CA LEU A 158 11.52 7.29 8.39
C LEU A 158 12.63 6.40 7.84
N LEU A 159 12.92 6.53 6.54
CA LEU A 159 14.02 5.86 5.88
C LEU A 159 14.98 6.84 5.24
N ASP A 160 16.19 6.91 5.79
CA ASP A 160 17.30 7.64 5.21
C ASP A 160 18.00 6.80 4.14
N ASN A 161 18.05 7.31 2.91
CA ASN A 161 18.73 6.65 1.80
C ASN A 161 20.26 6.56 1.96
N ASN A 162 20.86 7.25 2.94
CA ASN A 162 22.27 7.03 3.32
C ASN A 162 22.45 5.84 4.27
N ARG A 163 21.36 5.33 4.88
CA ARG A 163 21.36 4.21 5.82
C ARG A 163 20.13 3.31 5.59
N PRO A 164 19.93 2.76 4.37
CA PRO A 164 18.67 2.15 3.94
C PRO A 164 18.29 0.86 4.70
N ARG A 165 19.19 0.31 5.52
CA ARG A 165 18.90 -0.88 6.33
C ARG A 165 18.13 -0.56 7.61
N ASN A 166 18.24 0.66 8.13
CA ASN A 166 17.78 1.00 9.47
C ASN A 166 16.62 1.97 9.40
N TRP A 167 15.54 1.65 10.11
CA TRP A 167 14.44 2.58 10.34
C TRP A 167 14.84 3.61 11.38
N ILE A 168 14.56 4.88 11.08
CA ILE A 168 14.59 5.96 12.07
C ILE A 168 13.18 6.08 12.63
N LYS A 169 13.05 6.06 13.97
CA LYS A 169 11.78 6.24 14.66
C LYS A 169 11.81 7.54 15.44
N VAL A 170 10.85 8.42 15.19
CA VAL A 170 10.71 9.70 15.90
C VAL A 170 9.27 9.83 16.36
N GLU A 171 9.06 10.21 17.62
CA GLU A 171 7.70 10.44 18.13
C GLU A 171 6.99 11.51 17.28
N ARG A 172 5.73 11.27 16.91
CA ARG A 172 4.97 12.07 15.94
C ARG A 172 5.03 13.57 16.22
N ALA A 173 4.78 14.00 17.46
CA ALA A 173 4.79 15.42 17.82
C ALA A 173 6.16 16.07 17.63
N LYS A 174 7.24 15.36 17.96
CA LYS A 174 8.61 15.79 17.72
C LYS A 174 8.92 15.85 16.23
N PHE A 175 8.55 14.80 15.50
CA PHE A 175 8.76 14.70 14.07
C PHE A 175 8.09 15.84 13.30
N ILE A 176 6.81 16.12 13.55
CA ILE A 176 6.08 17.20 12.85
C ILE A 176 6.74 18.55 13.10
N ARG A 177 7.14 18.85 14.34
CA ARG A 177 7.85 20.09 14.68
C ARG A 177 9.19 20.20 13.95
N GLU A 178 9.98 19.13 13.95
CA GLU A 178 11.29 19.11 13.27
C GLU A 178 11.14 19.22 11.75
N TRP A 179 10.22 18.47 11.15
CA TRP A 179 9.90 18.54 9.73
C TRP A 179 9.49 19.96 9.30
N ALA A 180 8.66 20.63 10.10
CA ALA A 180 8.32 22.03 9.88
C ALA A 180 9.56 22.94 9.92
N GLY A 181 10.46 22.72 10.89
CA GLY A 181 11.73 23.44 10.99
C GLY A 181 12.68 23.22 9.80
N TYR A 182 12.58 22.09 9.11
CA TYR A 182 13.35 21.79 7.89
C TYR A 182 12.65 22.25 6.59
N GLY A 183 11.60 23.08 6.70
CA GLY A 183 10.91 23.67 5.56
C GLY A 183 9.64 22.94 5.14
N GLY A 184 9.29 21.81 5.78
CA GLY A 184 7.95 21.26 5.71
C GLY A 184 7.51 20.73 4.34
N PHE A 185 8.45 20.41 3.45
CA PHE A 185 8.13 19.80 2.16
C PHE A 185 7.80 18.34 2.33
N ALA A 186 6.73 17.91 1.67
CA ALA A 186 6.47 16.52 1.39
C ALA A 186 5.91 16.38 -0.03
N LEU A 187 6.25 15.28 -0.69
CA LEU A 187 5.68 14.87 -1.97
C LEU A 187 5.38 13.37 -1.93
N ALA A 188 4.16 13.00 -2.28
CA ALA A 188 3.71 11.62 -2.33
C ALA A 188 3.08 11.32 -3.69
N LEU A 189 3.40 10.15 -4.26
CA LEU A 189 2.80 9.72 -5.52
C LEU A 189 1.30 9.47 -5.35
N ALA A 190 0.51 9.88 -6.35
CA ALA A 190 -0.93 9.65 -6.34
C ALA A 190 -1.28 8.17 -6.58
N ALA A 191 -0.39 7.41 -7.24
CA ALA A 191 -0.55 5.97 -7.38
C ALA A 191 -0.58 5.30 -5.99
N PRO A 192 -1.56 4.46 -5.68
CA PRO A 192 -1.52 3.66 -4.46
C PRO A 192 -0.46 2.56 -4.58
N PRO A 193 0.11 2.06 -3.47
CA PRO A 193 0.77 0.76 -3.53
C PRO A 193 -0.28 -0.27 -3.98
N VAL A 194 0.02 -1.01 -5.04
CA VAL A 194 -0.87 -2.09 -5.48
C VAL A 194 -0.76 -3.19 -4.43
N PRO A 195 -1.89 -3.69 -3.85
CA PRO A 195 -1.82 -4.87 -3.00
C PRO A 195 -1.16 -6.02 -3.77
N PRO A 196 -0.48 -6.97 -3.09
CA PRO A 196 0.03 -8.16 -3.76
C PRO A 196 -1.07 -8.76 -4.65
N PRO A 197 -0.72 -9.30 -5.84
CA PRO A 197 -1.71 -9.93 -6.71
C PRO A 197 -2.55 -10.90 -5.88
N LEU A 198 -3.87 -10.85 -6.05
CA LEU A 198 -4.78 -11.80 -5.42
C LEU A 198 -4.40 -13.21 -5.91
N TYR A 199 -3.63 -13.95 -5.10
CA TYR A 199 -3.22 -15.32 -5.41
C TYR A 199 -4.45 -16.22 -5.56
N ASP A 200 -4.45 -17.06 -6.61
CA ASP A 200 -5.22 -18.28 -6.93
C ASP A 200 -6.70 -18.43 -6.49
N ALA A 201 -7.32 -17.40 -5.93
CA ALA A 201 -8.67 -17.43 -5.39
C ALA A 201 -9.71 -16.85 -6.36
N ILE A 202 -9.33 -16.54 -7.60
CA ILE A 202 -10.21 -15.88 -8.58
C ILE A 202 -10.03 -16.44 -9.99
N ASP A 203 -11.13 -16.96 -10.53
CA ASP A 203 -11.31 -17.08 -11.97
C ASP A 203 -11.42 -15.68 -12.59
N ARG A 204 -10.56 -15.37 -13.56
CA ARG A 204 -10.61 -14.10 -14.29
C ARG A 204 -11.86 -14.07 -15.18
N SER A 205 -12.56 -12.94 -15.24
CA SER A 205 -13.61 -12.73 -16.24
C SER A 205 -13.01 -12.85 -17.64
N ARG A 206 -13.67 -13.60 -18.53
CA ARG A 206 -13.27 -13.70 -19.93
C ARG A 206 -13.37 -12.32 -20.58
N SER A 207 -12.30 -11.92 -21.26
CA SER A 207 -12.22 -10.74 -22.12
C SER A 207 -13.14 -10.88 -23.33
#